data_AF-X7F3Q7-F1
#
_entry.id   AF-X7F3Q7-F1
#
_cell.length_a   1.000
_cell.length_b   1.000
_cell.length_c   1.000
_cell.angle_alpha   90.00
_cell.angle_beta   90.00
_cell.angle_gamma   90.00
#
_symmetry.space_group_name_H-M   'P 1'
#
loop_
_entity.id
_entity.type
_entity.pdbx_description
1 polymer ?
#
loop_
_entity_poly.entity_id
_entity_poly.type
_entity_poly.pdbx_seq_one_letter_code
_entity_poly.pdbx_strand_id
1 'polypeptide(L)'
;MIEPTLTDRVIAVEYMTSLMMRAVGNLSPEQNVRLAIALETLAEVERETRPGVTTLLVEKATMLRARARDRECTRATCGADGT
;
A
#
# COMPACT_ATOMS: atom_id res chain seq x y z
N MET A 1 26.25 15.79 -15.21
CA MET A 1 25.29 15.14 -14.30
C MET A 1 26.07 14.63 -13.11
N ILE A 2 25.71 15.04 -11.89
CA ILE A 2 26.29 14.47 -10.67
C ILE A 2 25.41 13.27 -10.29
N GLU A 3 26.01 12.09 -10.18
CA GLU A 3 25.29 10.88 -9.80
C GLU A 3 24.93 10.95 -8.30
N PRO A 4 23.68 10.65 -7.90
CA PRO A 4 23.28 10.75 -6.49
C PRO A 4 24.08 9.79 -5.63
N THR A 5 24.54 10.29 -4.48
CA THR A 5 25.31 9.50 -3.51
C THR A 5 24.44 8.41 -2.87
N LEU A 6 25.07 7.44 -2.22
CA LEU A 6 24.37 6.41 -1.46
C LEU A 6 23.45 7.04 -0.39
N THR A 7 23.90 8.10 0.27
CA THR A 7 23.12 8.86 1.25
C THR A 7 21.89 9.51 0.62
N ASP A 8 22.03 10.13 -0.56
CA ASP A 8 20.90 10.75 -1.27
C ASP A 8 19.85 9.71 -1.65
N ARG A 9 20.29 8.52 -2.07
CA ARG A 9 19.40 7.41 -2.41
C ARG A 9 18.64 6.89 -1.19
N VAL A 10 19.29 6.76 -0.04
CA VAL A 10 18.64 6.34 1.22
C VAL A 10 17.59 7.37 1.66
N ILE A 11 17.96 8.66 1.68
CA ILE A 11 17.03 9.75 2.05
C ILE A 11 15.81 9.77 1.12
N ALA A 12 16.02 9.58 -0.20
CA ALA A 12 14.93 9.52 -1.15
C ALA A 12 13.99 8.35 -0.88
N VAL A 13 14.52 7.16 -0.55
CA VAL A 13 13.71 5.97 -0.20
C VAL A 13 12.91 6.21 1.08
N GLU A 14 13.50 6.78 2.12
CA GLU A 14 12.80 7.10 3.36
C GLU A 14 11.69 8.14 3.15
N TYR A 15 11.99 9.20 2.40
CA TYR A 15 11.03 10.25 2.06
C TYR A 15 9.86 9.71 1.24
N MET A 16 10.14 8.94 0.18
CA MET A 16 9.11 8.29 -0.63
C MET A 16 8.28 7.30 0.18
N THR A 17 8.90 6.52 1.07
CA THR A 17 8.19 5.59 1.96
C THR A 17 7.28 6.34 2.93
N SER A 18 7.75 7.45 3.53
CA SER A 18 6.93 8.30 4.41
C SER A 18 5.74 8.93 3.67
N LEU A 19 5.95 9.39 2.44
CA LEU A 19 4.88 9.92 1.59
C LEU A 19 3.88 8.83 1.21
N MET A 20 4.34 7.64 0.83
CA MET A 20 3.47 6.50 0.55
C MET A 20 2.66 6.09 1.78
N MET A 21 3.26 6.03 2.97
CA MET A 21 2.56 5.70 4.21
C MET A 21 1.48 6.74 4.56
N ARG A 22 1.76 8.03 4.37
CA ARG A 22 0.76 9.11 4.55
C ARG A 22 -0.35 9.06 3.50
N ALA A 23 0.00 8.85 2.23
CA ALA A 23 -0.95 8.76 1.13
C ALA A 23 -1.89 7.57 1.33
N VAL A 24 -1.34 6.38 1.63
CA VAL A 24 -2.09 5.17 1.95
C VAL A 24 -2.97 5.37 3.18
N GLY A 25 -2.51 6.13 4.17
CA GLY A 25 -3.26 6.62 5.34
C GLY A 25 -4.66 7.14 5.02
N ASN A 26 -4.77 7.90 3.93
CA ASN A 26 -5.96 8.70 3.61
C ASN A 26 -6.79 8.14 2.45
N LEU A 27 -6.46 6.95 1.93
CA LEU A 27 -7.20 6.34 0.82
C LEU A 27 -8.59 5.89 1.25
N SER A 28 -9.61 6.20 0.46
CA SER A 28 -10.94 5.58 0.60
C SER A 28 -10.86 4.04 0.51
N PRO A 29 -11.84 3.28 1.04
CA PRO A 29 -11.86 1.82 0.91
C PRO A 29 -11.69 1.34 -0.55
N GLU A 30 -12.36 1.97 -1.50
CA GLU A 30 -12.27 1.66 -2.93
C GLU A 30 -10.87 1.93 -3.50
N GLN A 31 -10.19 2.98 -3.04
CA GLN A 31 -8.81 3.27 -3.44
C GLN A 31 -7.83 2.26 -2.83
N ASN A 32 -8.05 1.81 -1.59
CA ASN A 32 -7.26 0.72 -1.00
C ASN A 32 -7.41 -0.57 -1.80
N VAL A 33 -8.64 -0.91 -2.22
CA VAL A 33 -8.90 -2.08 -3.08
C VAL A 33 -8.21 -1.95 -4.44
N ARG A 34 -8.33 -0.80 -5.12
CA ARG A 34 -7.66 -0.54 -6.40
C ARG A 34 -6.14 -0.66 -6.28
N LEU A 35 -5.55 -0.11 -5.21
CA LEU A 35 -4.11 -0.22 -4.97
C LEU A 35 -3.70 -1.66 -4.66
N ALA A 36 -4.50 -2.41 -3.90
CA ALA A 36 -4.22 -3.83 -3.64
C ALA A 36 -4.18 -4.65 -4.94
N ILE A 37 -5.12 -4.43 -5.85
CA ILE A 37 -5.15 -5.09 -7.16
C ILE A 37 -3.89 -4.73 -7.97
N ALA A 38 -3.49 -3.46 -8.00
CA ALA A 38 -2.29 -3.04 -8.72
C ALA A 38 -1.02 -3.70 -8.17
N LEU A 39 -0.91 -3.84 -6.83
CA LEU A 39 0.22 -4.51 -6.20
C LEU A 39 0.25 -6.01 -6.50
N GLU A 40 -0.90 -6.67 -6.57
CA GLU A 40 -1.00 -8.09 -6.96
C GLU A 40 -0.62 -8.32 -8.41
N THR A 41 -1.07 -7.45 -9.31
CA THR A 41 -0.67 -7.49 -10.72
C THR A 41 0.84 -7.33 -10.84
N LEU A 42 1.43 -6.40 -10.09
CA LEU A 42 2.89 -6.22 -10.09
C LEU A 42 3.61 -7.42 -9.48
N ALA A 43 3.06 -8.01 -8.41
CA ALA A 43 3.62 -9.22 -7.80
C ALA A 43 3.66 -10.39 -8.77
N GLU A 44 2.60 -10.57 -9.57
CA GLU A 44 2.56 -11.63 -10.59
C GLU A 44 3.61 -11.41 -11.69
N VAL A 45 3.82 -10.16 -12.11
CA VAL A 45 4.88 -9.81 -13.09
C VAL A 45 6.28 -10.06 -12.53
N GLU A 46 6.48 -9.82 -11.23
CA GLU A 46 7.80 -9.95 -10.58
C GLU A 46 8.08 -11.34 -10.00
N ARG A 47 7.12 -12.26 -10.12
CA ARG A 47 7.13 -13.57 -9.44
C ARG A 47 8.37 -14.41 -9.73
N GLU A 48 8.81 -14.40 -10.99
CA GLU A 48 9.92 -15.23 -11.46
C GLU A 48 11.27 -14.52 -11.35
N THR A 49 11.28 -13.20 -11.37
CA THR A 49 12.50 -12.38 -11.43
C THR A 49 12.96 -11.93 -10.04
N ARG A 50 12.01 -11.64 -9.14
CA ARG A 50 12.26 -11.01 -7.84
C ARG A 50 11.29 -11.55 -6.79
N PRO A 51 11.50 -12.78 -6.29
CA PRO A 51 10.59 -13.42 -5.33
C PRO A 51 10.45 -12.64 -4.02
N GLY A 52 11.52 -12.00 -3.53
CA GLY A 52 11.44 -11.15 -2.33
C GLY A 52 10.58 -9.89 -2.51
N VAL A 53 10.57 -9.31 -3.71
CA VAL A 53 9.70 -8.18 -4.05
C VAL A 53 8.25 -8.65 -4.17
N THR A 54 8.05 -9.83 -4.75
CA THR A 54 6.73 -10.47 -4.87
C THR A 54 6.07 -10.67 -3.51
N THR A 55 6.78 -11.26 -2.53
CA THR A 55 6.26 -11.44 -1.17
C THR A 55 5.85 -10.11 -0.54
N LEU A 56 6.71 -9.09 -0.63
CA LEU A 56 6.44 -7.77 -0.10
C LEU A 56 5.19 -7.14 -0.74
N LEU A 57 5.02 -7.25 -2.06
CA LEU A 57 3.86 -6.70 -2.77
C LEU A 57 2.56 -7.39 -2.36
N VAL A 58 2.56 -8.73 -2.22
CA VAL A 58 1.39 -9.52 -1.77
C VAL A 58 1.00 -9.18 -0.33
N GLU A 59 1.97 -9.04 0.57
CA GLU A 59 1.72 -8.63 1.96
C GLU A 59 1.07 -7.24 2.02
N LYS A 60 1.58 -6.29 1.24
CA LYS A 60 1.02 -4.93 1.17
C LYS A 60 -0.39 -4.92 0.56
N ALA A 61 -0.65 -5.71 -0.48
CA ALA A 61 -2.00 -5.87 -1.02
C ALA A 61 -2.98 -6.42 0.02
N THR A 62 -2.55 -7.43 0.79
CA THR A 62 -3.32 -8.03 1.88
C THR A 62 -3.66 -7.00 2.96
N MET A 63 -2.67 -6.20 3.39
CA MET A 63 -2.89 -5.12 4.37
C MET A 63 -3.91 -4.09 3.88
N LEU A 64 -3.83 -3.69 2.61
CA LEU A 64 -4.76 -2.72 2.02
C LEU A 64 -6.20 -3.26 1.98
N ARG A 65 -6.39 -4.55 1.66
CA ARG A 65 -7.71 -5.19 1.71
C ARG A 65 -8.26 -5.28 3.12
N ALA A 66 -7.44 -5.68 4.09
CA ALA A 66 -7.85 -5.72 5.49
C ALA A 66 -8.32 -4.33 5.95
N ARG A 67 -7.60 -3.27 5.56
CA ARG A 67 -7.95 -1.89 5.89
C ARG A 67 -9.23 -1.40 5.20
N ALA A 68 -9.45 -1.79 3.94
CA ALA A 68 -10.70 -1.48 3.25
C ALA A 68 -11.90 -2.08 3.98
N ARG A 69 -11.80 -3.35 4.38
CA ARG A 69 -12.83 -4.06 5.17
C ARG A 69 -13.06 -3.43 6.54
N ASP A 70 -11.99 -3.08 7.25
CA ASP A 70 -12.08 -2.47 8.58
C ASP A 70 -12.81 -1.12 8.56
N ARG A 71 -12.52 -0.29 7.55
CA ARG A 71 -13.24 0.98 7.34
C ARG A 71 -14.69 0.79 6.93
N GLU A 72 -14.99 -0.22 6.13
CA GLU A 72 -16.36 -0.55 5.74
C GLU A 72 -17.18 -1.08 6.93
N CYS A 73 -16.57 -1.95 7.75
CA CYS A 73 -17.15 -2.46 8.98
C CYS A 73 -17.42 -1.33 9.98
N THR A 74 -16.44 -0.45 10.23
CA THR A 74 -16.57 0.71 11.12
C THR A 74 -17.71 1.64 10.66
N ARG A 75 -17.85 1.85 9.34
CA ARG A 75 -18.94 2.66 8.78
C ARG A 75 -20.31 1.99 8.99
N ALA A 76 -20.39 0.67 8.84
CA ALA A 76 -21.62 -0.09 9.03
C ALA A 76 -22.05 -0.15 10.50
N THR A 77 -21.13 -0.30 11.45
CA THR A 77 -21.43 -0.34 12.89
C THR A 77 -21.76 1.06 13.44
N CYS A 78 -21.04 2.11 13.06
CA CYS A 78 -21.38 3.49 13.47
C CYS A 78 -22.70 4.00 12.85
N GLY A 79 -23.23 3.35 11.82
CA GLY A 79 -24.57 3.65 11.27
C GLY A 79 -25.71 2.88 11.94
N ALA A 80 -25.41 1.84 12.72
CA ALA A 80 -26.42 0.98 13.36
C ALA A 80 -26.84 1.47 14.76
N ASP A 81 -26.01 2.29 15.43
CA ASP A 81 -26.25 2.80 16.79
C ASP A 81 -26.89 4.21 16.82
N GLY A 82 -27.43 4.68 15.69
CA GLY A 82 -27.85 6.07 15.48
C GLY A 82 -29.35 6.31 15.25
N THR A 83 -30.25 5.39 15.63
CA THR A 83 -31.72 5.59 15.57
C THR A 83 -32.41 5.14 16.83
#